data_AF-A0A7W9SU11-F1
#
_entry.id   AF-A0A7W9SU11-F1
#
_cell.length_a   1.000
_cell.length_b   1.000
_cell.length_c   1.000
_cell.angle_alpha   90.00
_cell.angle_beta   90.00
_cell.angle_gamma   90.00
#
_symmetry.space_group_name_H-M   'P 1'
#
loop_
_entity.id
_entity.type
_entity.pdbx_description
1 polymer ?
#
loop_
_entity_poly.entity_id
_entity_poly.type
_entity_poly.pdbx_seq_one_letter_code
_entity_poly.pdbx_strand_id
1 'polypeptide(L)'
;MNRETLIRYIRGRKAFYSDPTQLLHAVTPALARFAQHHDLDTAILPTISKGLYVRQRLTAPDEDFQLIAAFWGPQSAAPIHDHDEVTGAVTALQGTVSETKFALKGSEKNIVFLEASETETLGIGQVSPIYPGEALQRHDMRNNSETWAVTLHLYLTPLVQFRIYVPNEEGGYSSLPRTLWFD
;
A
#
# COMPACT_ATOMS: atom_id res chain seq x y z
N MET A 1 -15.60 -7.17 11.32
CA MET A 1 -15.20 -8.35 10.51
C MET A 1 -13.77 -8.68 10.93
N ASN A 2 -13.46 -9.91 11.32
CA ASN A 2 -12.10 -10.26 11.75
C ASN A 2 -11.16 -10.61 10.58
N ARG A 3 -9.85 -10.71 10.86
CA ARG A 3 -8.79 -10.98 9.85
C ARG A 3 -9.04 -12.26 9.06
N GLU A 4 -9.38 -13.34 9.74
CA GLU A 4 -9.60 -14.65 9.10
C GLU A 4 -10.81 -14.65 8.17
N THR A 5 -11.86 -13.92 8.55
CA THR A 5 -13.05 -13.72 7.71
C THR A 5 -12.70 -12.95 6.44
N LEU A 6 -11.88 -11.89 6.55
CA LEU A 6 -11.43 -11.12 5.38
C LEU A 6 -10.59 -11.98 4.44
N ILE A 7 -9.60 -12.71 4.97
CA ILE A 7 -8.73 -13.61 4.18
C ILE A 7 -9.57 -14.65 3.43
N ARG A 8 -10.49 -15.33 4.13
CA ARG A 8 -11.39 -16.31 3.53
C ARG A 8 -12.27 -15.71 2.44
N TYR A 9 -12.77 -14.49 2.67
CA TYR A 9 -13.58 -13.77 1.68
C TYR A 9 -12.78 -13.46 0.43
N ILE A 10 -11.57 -12.90 0.55
CA ILE A 10 -10.70 -12.59 -0.60
C ILE A 10 -10.36 -13.85 -1.38
N ARG A 11 -9.95 -14.93 -0.69
CA ARG A 11 -9.65 -16.22 -1.31
C ARG A 11 -10.85 -16.76 -2.08
N GLY A 12 -12.05 -16.69 -1.48
CA GLY A 12 -13.28 -17.08 -2.14
C GLY A 12 -13.55 -16.27 -3.41
N ARG A 13 -13.32 -14.94 -3.39
CA ARG A 13 -13.49 -14.09 -4.58
C ARG A 13 -12.47 -14.36 -5.67
N LYS A 14 -11.21 -14.65 -5.33
CA LYS A 14 -10.17 -15.00 -6.30
C LYS A 14 -10.54 -16.19 -7.20
N ALA A 15 -11.34 -17.14 -6.69
CA ALA A 15 -11.84 -18.26 -7.49
C ALA A 15 -12.86 -17.87 -8.58
N PHE A 16 -13.46 -16.67 -8.51
CA PHE A 16 -14.51 -16.23 -9.45
C PHE A 16 -14.07 -15.14 -10.42
N TYR A 17 -12.98 -14.43 -10.14
CA TYR A 17 -12.52 -13.30 -10.95
C TYR A 17 -11.11 -13.57 -11.50
N SER A 18 -10.99 -13.61 -12.83
CA SER A 18 -9.69 -13.67 -13.53
C SER A 18 -9.10 -12.29 -13.78
N ASP A 19 -9.94 -11.25 -13.84
CA ASP A 19 -9.51 -9.86 -14.00
C ASP A 19 -9.22 -9.26 -12.60
N PRO A 20 -7.97 -8.83 -12.33
CA PRO A 20 -7.58 -8.31 -11.03
C PRO A 20 -8.27 -6.98 -10.68
N THR A 21 -8.65 -6.16 -11.66
CA THR A 21 -9.39 -4.91 -11.44
C THR A 21 -10.81 -5.19 -10.98
N GLN A 22 -11.48 -6.15 -11.64
CA GLN A 22 -12.82 -6.58 -11.22
C GLN A 22 -12.79 -7.26 -9.84
N LEU A 23 -11.77 -8.08 -9.59
CA LEU A 23 -11.55 -8.67 -8.27
C LEU A 23 -11.36 -7.59 -7.20
N LEU A 24 -10.50 -6.60 -7.45
CA LEU A 24 -10.25 -5.52 -6.50
C LEU A 24 -11.57 -4.80 -6.17
N HIS A 25 -12.32 -4.41 -7.19
CA HIS A 25 -13.62 -3.78 -7.03
C HIS A 25 -14.58 -4.64 -6.17
N ALA A 26 -14.59 -5.96 -6.38
CA ALA A 26 -15.43 -6.89 -5.62
C ALA A 26 -15.02 -7.06 -4.14
N VAL A 27 -13.74 -6.86 -3.81
CA VAL A 27 -13.23 -6.97 -2.43
C VAL A 27 -13.14 -5.64 -1.69
N THR A 28 -13.13 -4.50 -2.38
CA THR A 28 -13.08 -3.15 -1.80
C THR A 28 -14.10 -2.94 -0.67
N PRO A 29 -15.40 -3.32 -0.80
CA PRO A 29 -16.35 -3.16 0.29
C PRO A 29 -16.00 -3.99 1.53
N ALA A 30 -15.33 -5.14 1.37
CA ALA A 30 -14.88 -5.95 2.50
C ALA A 30 -13.66 -5.32 3.19
N LEU A 31 -12.73 -4.73 2.43
CA LEU A 31 -11.62 -3.95 2.99
C LEU A 31 -12.13 -2.76 3.82
N ALA A 32 -13.07 -1.98 3.28
CA ALA A 32 -13.67 -0.85 3.98
C ALA A 32 -14.36 -1.28 5.29
N ARG A 33 -15.15 -2.36 5.25
CA ARG A 33 -15.80 -2.91 6.46
C ARG A 33 -14.81 -3.44 7.49
N PHE A 34 -13.74 -4.08 7.03
CA PHE A 34 -12.66 -4.52 7.91
C PHE A 34 -12.00 -3.31 8.57
N ALA A 35 -11.64 -2.29 7.80
CA ALA A 35 -11.04 -1.06 8.34
C ALA A 35 -11.89 -0.40 9.44
N GLN A 36 -13.22 -0.40 9.32
CA GLN A 36 -14.10 0.20 10.31
C GLN A 36 -14.33 -0.64 11.58
N HIS A 37 -14.21 -1.98 11.50
CA HIS A 37 -14.66 -2.90 12.55
C HIS A 37 -13.66 -4.04 12.75
N HIS A 38 -12.37 -3.73 12.61
CA HIS A 38 -11.31 -4.70 12.84
C HIS A 38 -11.07 -4.82 14.33
N ASP A 39 -10.71 -6.02 14.72
CA ASP A 39 -10.14 -6.31 16.02
C ASP A 39 -8.65 -6.50 15.78
N LEU A 40 -7.90 -5.40 15.87
CA LEU A 40 -6.44 -5.42 15.89
C LEU A 40 -5.94 -5.38 17.34
N ASP A 41 -6.76 -5.78 18.33
CA ASP A 41 -6.49 -5.62 19.78
C ASP A 41 -5.23 -6.38 20.27
N THR A 42 -4.47 -6.99 19.36
CA THR A 42 -3.22 -7.71 19.58
C THR A 42 -2.03 -7.18 18.76
N ALA A 43 -2.17 -6.11 17.98
CA ALA A 43 -1.07 -5.52 17.24
C ALA A 43 -0.11 -4.83 18.22
N ILE A 44 0.91 -5.56 18.67
CA ILE A 44 2.04 -4.99 19.39
C ILE A 44 2.64 -3.93 18.47
N LEU A 45 2.55 -2.66 18.87
CA LEU A 45 3.25 -1.58 18.18
C LEU A 45 4.75 -1.94 18.16
N PRO A 46 5.30 -2.24 16.98
CA PRO A 46 6.68 -2.67 16.91
C PRO A 46 7.57 -1.50 17.30
N THR A 47 8.44 -1.71 18.29
CA THR A 47 9.37 -0.68 18.79
C THR A 47 10.64 -0.57 17.95
N ILE A 48 10.82 -1.48 16.98
CA ILE A 48 11.97 -1.53 16.08
C ILE A 48 11.46 -1.73 14.66
N SER A 49 11.97 -0.93 13.72
CA SER A 49 11.75 -1.07 12.28
C SER A 49 13.08 -1.19 11.56
N LYS A 50 13.11 -1.98 10.48
CA LYS A 50 14.21 -1.96 9.48
C LYS A 50 14.16 -0.74 8.55
N GLY A 51 13.15 0.12 8.67
CA GLY A 51 12.96 1.32 7.85
C GLY A 51 12.27 2.46 8.59
N LEU A 52 11.62 3.35 7.83
CA LEU A 52 10.93 4.55 8.37
C LEU A 52 9.54 4.21 8.98
N TYR A 53 9.06 3.01 8.74
CA TYR A 53 7.77 2.47 9.19
C TYR A 53 7.86 0.95 9.23
N VAL A 54 6.96 0.28 9.97
CA VAL A 54 7.01 -1.17 10.13
C VAL A 54 6.03 -1.84 9.18
N ARG A 55 6.40 -2.99 8.59
CA ARG A 55 5.49 -3.84 7.82
C ARG A 55 5.32 -5.21 8.46
N GLN A 56 4.10 -5.51 8.87
CA GLN A 56 3.72 -6.84 9.35
C GLN A 56 2.87 -7.56 8.30
N ARG A 57 3.32 -8.73 7.85
CA ARG A 57 2.51 -9.61 6.99
C ARG A 57 1.40 -10.25 7.84
N LEU A 58 0.16 -10.17 7.35
CA LEU A 58 -1.03 -10.73 8.00
C LEU A 58 -1.53 -12.03 7.36
N THR A 59 -1.00 -12.36 6.18
CA THR A 59 -1.28 -13.59 5.42
C THR A 59 -0.19 -14.63 5.65
N ALA A 60 -0.52 -15.91 5.50
CA ALA A 60 0.50 -16.96 5.53
C ALA A 60 1.45 -16.82 4.32
N PRO A 61 2.72 -17.26 4.43
CA PRO A 61 3.73 -17.14 3.38
C PRO A 61 3.30 -17.69 2.01
N ASP A 62 2.50 -18.75 2.00
CA ASP A 62 2.01 -19.52 0.86
C ASP A 62 0.69 -19.00 0.25
N GLU A 63 0.08 -17.96 0.83
CA GLU A 63 -1.07 -17.30 0.19
C GLU A 63 -0.67 -16.63 -1.13
N ASP A 64 -1.55 -16.73 -2.13
CA ASP A 64 -1.40 -16.16 -3.47
C ASP A 64 -1.81 -14.67 -3.56
N PHE A 65 -1.94 -14.02 -2.40
CA PHE A 65 -2.16 -12.60 -2.19
C PHE A 65 -1.53 -12.20 -0.86
N GLN A 66 -1.29 -10.90 -0.66
CA GLN A 66 -0.70 -10.39 0.58
C GLN A 66 -1.62 -9.38 1.24
N LEU A 67 -1.90 -9.60 2.53
CA LEU A 67 -2.33 -8.53 3.44
C LEU A 67 -1.15 -8.12 4.30
N ILE A 68 -0.93 -6.82 4.39
CA ILE A 68 0.17 -6.20 5.14
C ILE A 68 -0.41 -5.07 5.98
N ALA A 69 -0.12 -5.07 7.28
CA ALA A 69 -0.31 -3.89 8.12
C ALA A 69 0.97 -3.06 8.10
N ALA A 70 0.87 -1.80 7.71
CA ALA A 70 1.95 -0.83 7.83
C ALA A 70 1.70 0.09 9.03
N PHE A 71 2.65 0.16 9.96
CA PHE A 71 2.58 0.99 11.16
C PHE A 71 3.45 2.22 10.98
N TRP A 72 2.80 3.38 11.03
CA TRP A 72 3.40 4.68 10.76
C TRP A 72 3.60 5.41 12.08
N GLY A 73 4.85 5.58 12.49
CA GLY A 73 5.19 6.46 13.61
C GLY A 73 4.79 7.91 13.33
N PRO A 74 4.74 8.76 14.36
CA PRO A 74 4.54 10.20 14.18
C PRO A 74 5.50 10.77 13.14
N GLN A 75 4.99 11.59 12.22
CA GLN A 75 5.79 12.25 11.17
C GLN A 75 6.57 11.29 10.24
N SER A 76 6.24 10.00 10.21
CA SER A 76 6.87 9.03 9.32
C SER A 76 6.32 9.11 7.89
N ALA A 77 7.16 8.74 6.92
CA ALA A 77 6.83 8.78 5.50
C ALA A 77 7.46 7.62 4.73
N ALA A 78 6.77 7.20 3.68
CA ALA A 78 7.34 6.36 2.63
C ALA A 78 7.82 7.26 1.47
N PRO A 79 8.93 6.92 0.80
CA PRO A 79 9.30 7.59 -0.43
C PRO A 79 8.26 7.31 -1.52
N ILE A 80 8.33 8.05 -2.63
CA ILE A 80 7.58 7.69 -3.84
C ILE A 80 8.01 6.28 -4.24
N HIS A 81 7.05 5.38 -4.40
CA HIS A 81 7.31 3.99 -4.76
C HIS A 81 6.22 3.42 -5.65
N ASP A 82 6.60 2.42 -6.43
CA ASP A 82 5.69 1.58 -7.22
C ASP A 82 5.36 0.27 -6.50
N HIS A 83 4.55 -0.55 -7.18
CA HIS A 83 4.09 -1.87 -6.78
C HIS A 83 4.36 -2.93 -7.85
N ASP A 84 5.36 -2.75 -8.72
CA ASP A 84 5.74 -3.73 -9.77
C ASP A 84 4.54 -4.32 -10.55
N GLU A 85 3.68 -3.43 -11.07
CA GLU A 85 2.43 -3.78 -11.78
C GLU A 85 1.44 -4.67 -10.99
N VAL A 86 1.61 -4.84 -9.67
CA VAL A 86 0.67 -5.57 -8.82
C VAL A 86 -0.57 -4.73 -8.53
N THR A 87 -1.75 -5.28 -8.83
CA THR A 87 -3.03 -4.70 -8.43
C THR A 87 -3.24 -4.85 -6.92
N GLY A 88 -3.70 -3.80 -6.27
CA GLY A 88 -3.91 -3.77 -4.83
C GLY A 88 -4.74 -2.60 -4.36
N ALA A 89 -4.81 -2.41 -3.05
CA ALA A 89 -5.40 -1.23 -2.45
C ALA A 89 -4.80 -0.96 -1.07
N VAL A 90 -4.95 0.27 -0.61
CA VAL A 90 -4.61 0.70 0.74
C VAL A 90 -5.81 1.34 1.42
N THR A 91 -5.97 1.11 2.72
CA THR A 91 -6.98 1.77 3.57
C THR A 91 -6.42 2.02 4.96
N ALA A 92 -6.80 3.12 5.61
CA ALA A 92 -6.42 3.34 7.00
C ALA A 92 -7.23 2.44 7.94
N LEU A 93 -6.54 1.78 8.88
CA LEU A 93 -7.14 1.07 10.00
C LEU A 93 -7.22 1.99 11.23
N GLN A 94 -6.18 2.78 11.47
CA GLN A 94 -6.11 3.70 12.60
C GLN A 94 -5.48 5.03 12.16
N GLY A 95 -6.00 6.14 12.67
CA GLY A 95 -5.54 7.48 12.32
C GLY A 95 -5.81 7.80 10.85
N THR A 96 -5.02 8.73 10.31
CA THR A 96 -5.07 9.13 8.90
C THR A 96 -3.66 9.21 8.34
N VAL A 97 -3.55 9.07 7.01
CA VAL A 97 -2.31 9.27 6.27
C VAL A 97 -2.62 10.10 5.02
N SER A 98 -1.71 10.99 4.63
CA SER A 98 -1.82 11.65 3.33
C SER A 98 -1.22 10.75 2.25
N GLU A 99 -1.87 10.69 1.09
CA GLU A 99 -1.40 9.97 -0.09
C GLU A 99 -1.32 10.91 -1.29
N THR A 100 -0.20 10.89 -2.00
CA THR A 100 -0.04 11.60 -3.28
C THR A 100 0.26 10.56 -4.36
N LYS A 101 -0.56 10.50 -5.42
CA LYS A 101 -0.31 9.62 -6.57
C LYS A 101 0.63 10.31 -7.55
N PHE A 102 1.41 9.51 -8.28
CA PHE A 102 2.36 10.03 -9.26
C PHE A 102 2.18 9.37 -10.62
N ALA A 103 1.85 10.16 -11.63
CA ALA A 103 1.77 9.71 -13.01
C ALA A 103 3.16 9.70 -13.65
N LEU A 104 3.53 8.59 -14.29
CA LEU A 104 4.70 8.54 -15.18
C LEU A 104 4.47 9.44 -16.39
N LYS A 105 5.42 10.34 -16.68
CA LYS A 105 5.38 11.24 -17.85
C LYS A 105 6.38 10.86 -18.93
N GLY A 106 7.28 9.96 -18.61
CA GLY A 106 8.33 9.50 -19.50
C GLY A 106 9.60 9.21 -18.74
N SER A 107 10.60 8.79 -19.49
CA SER A 107 11.94 8.57 -18.97
C SER A 107 12.96 8.97 -20.03
N GLU A 108 14.08 9.51 -19.59
CA GLU A 108 15.22 9.80 -20.44
C GLU A 108 16.49 9.24 -19.78
N LYS A 109 17.21 8.38 -20.50
CA LYS A 109 18.37 7.64 -19.96
C LYS A 109 17.99 6.89 -18.67
N ASN A 110 18.46 7.37 -17.51
CA ASN A 110 18.21 6.77 -16.19
C ASN A 110 17.32 7.67 -15.29
N ILE A 111 16.70 8.70 -15.86
CA ILE A 111 15.85 9.65 -15.16
C ILE A 111 14.40 9.38 -15.53
N VAL A 112 13.55 9.33 -14.51
CA VAL A 112 12.10 9.18 -14.61
C VAL A 112 11.43 10.50 -14.30
N PHE A 113 10.47 10.92 -15.12
CA PHE A 113 9.68 12.11 -14.86
C PHE A 113 8.31 11.71 -14.32
N LEU A 114 7.97 12.23 -13.14
CA LEU A 114 6.72 11.96 -12.45
C LEU A 114 5.95 13.26 -12.23
N GLU A 115 4.64 13.22 -12.46
CA GLU A 115 3.71 14.32 -12.15
C GLU A 115 2.87 13.91 -10.93
N ALA A 116 2.87 14.75 -9.91
CA ALA A 116 2.05 14.55 -8.71
C ALA A 116 0.58 14.88 -8.98
N SER A 117 -0.32 14.07 -8.44
CA SER A 117 -1.73 14.43 -8.28
C SER A 117 -1.93 15.40 -7.11
N GLU A 118 -3.18 15.80 -6.88
CA GLU A 118 -3.56 16.34 -5.59
C GLU A 118 -3.26 15.33 -4.47
N THR A 119 -2.90 15.83 -3.29
CA THR A 119 -2.67 15.01 -2.10
C THR A 119 -3.98 14.80 -1.37
N GLU A 120 -4.39 13.55 -1.21
CA GLU A 120 -5.62 13.19 -0.52
C GLU A 120 -5.32 12.75 0.92
N THR A 121 -6.27 12.96 1.83
CA THR A 121 -6.21 12.38 3.17
C THR A 121 -6.97 11.06 3.16
N LEU A 122 -6.27 9.95 3.41
CA LEU A 122 -6.84 8.62 3.52
C LEU A 122 -7.22 8.34 4.98
N GLY A 123 -8.52 8.34 5.25
CA GLY A 123 -9.11 8.01 6.53
C GLY A 123 -9.68 6.59 6.61
N ILE A 124 -10.20 6.25 7.80
CA ILE A 124 -10.68 4.89 8.09
C ILE A 124 -11.85 4.52 7.17
N GLY A 125 -11.74 3.35 6.53
CA GLY A 125 -12.76 2.84 5.62
C GLY A 125 -12.74 3.44 4.22
N GLN A 126 -11.94 4.51 3.98
CA GLN A 126 -11.63 4.96 2.63
C GLN A 126 -10.59 4.02 2.01
N VAL A 127 -10.83 3.59 0.77
CA VAL A 127 -9.98 2.62 0.08
C VAL A 127 -9.41 3.29 -1.16
N SER A 128 -8.09 3.44 -1.21
CA SER A 128 -7.37 3.94 -2.36
C SER A 128 -6.84 2.77 -3.20
N PRO A 129 -7.18 2.69 -4.50
CA PRO A 129 -6.73 1.60 -5.35
C PRO A 129 -5.27 1.80 -5.78
N ILE A 130 -4.66 0.66 -6.10
CA ILE A 130 -3.37 0.55 -6.78
C ILE A 130 -3.65 -0.29 -8.02
N TYR A 131 -3.49 0.32 -9.19
CA TYR A 131 -3.68 -0.37 -10.47
C TYR A 131 -2.38 -0.35 -11.28
N PRO A 132 -2.16 -1.37 -12.13
CA PRO A 132 -1.10 -1.35 -13.13
C PRO A 132 -1.19 -0.09 -14.01
N GLY A 133 -0.06 0.27 -14.61
CA GLY A 133 0.05 1.44 -15.50
C GLY A 133 0.62 2.68 -14.83
N GLU A 134 0.32 3.85 -15.40
CA GLU A 134 1.16 5.03 -15.14
C GLU A 134 0.68 5.92 -13.98
N ALA A 135 -0.64 6.07 -13.78
CA ALA A 135 -1.20 7.10 -12.88
C ALA A 135 -1.50 6.65 -11.45
N LEU A 136 -1.93 5.40 -11.24
CA LEU A 136 -2.41 4.91 -9.93
C LEU A 136 -1.47 3.90 -9.26
N GLN A 137 -0.33 3.66 -9.89
CA GLN A 137 0.59 2.60 -9.53
C GLN A 137 1.66 3.10 -8.54
N ARG A 138 2.00 4.39 -8.61
CA ARG A 138 3.03 5.05 -7.81
C ARG A 138 2.40 6.00 -6.81
N HIS A 139 2.90 5.97 -5.58
CA HIS A 139 2.51 6.95 -4.57
C HIS A 139 3.60 7.22 -3.55
N ASP A 140 3.49 8.36 -2.88
CA ASP A 140 4.07 8.52 -1.54
C ASP A 140 2.93 8.51 -0.50
N MET A 141 3.30 8.19 0.73
CA MET A 141 2.37 8.18 1.86
C MET A 141 3.06 8.76 3.08
N ARG A 142 2.36 9.60 3.85
CA ARG A 142 2.90 10.26 5.04
C ARG A 142 1.90 10.23 6.19
N ASN A 143 2.37 9.95 7.40
CA ASN A 143 1.64 10.23 8.62
C ASN A 143 2.05 11.62 9.12
N ASN A 144 1.26 12.64 8.83
CA ASN A 144 1.54 14.02 9.26
C ASN A 144 1.09 14.33 10.70
N SER A 145 0.68 13.32 11.46
CA SER A 145 0.18 13.49 12.82
C SER A 145 1.27 13.24 13.87
N GLU A 146 1.00 13.73 15.09
CA GLU A 146 1.81 13.46 16.29
C GLU A 146 1.51 12.10 16.93
N THR A 147 0.65 11.29 16.30
CA THR A 147 0.20 9.99 16.80
C THR A 147 0.49 8.89 15.78
N TRP A 148 0.44 7.64 16.22
CA TRP A 148 0.57 6.51 15.31
C TRP A 148 -0.63 6.39 14.38
N ALA A 149 -0.36 6.00 13.13
CA ALA A 149 -1.36 5.58 12.16
C ALA A 149 -1.05 4.15 11.69
N VAL A 150 -2.09 3.44 11.22
CA VAL A 150 -1.96 2.09 10.69
C VAL A 150 -2.72 2.01 9.39
N THR A 151 -2.11 1.47 8.34
CA THR A 151 -2.77 1.17 7.07
C THR A 151 -2.77 -0.32 6.78
N LEU A 152 -3.83 -0.80 6.13
CA LEU A 152 -3.90 -2.13 5.55
C LEU A 152 -3.62 -2.02 4.05
N HIS A 153 -2.65 -2.79 3.59
CA HIS A 153 -2.36 -2.97 2.17
C HIS A 153 -2.82 -4.36 1.75
N LEU A 154 -3.57 -4.42 0.65
CA LEU A 154 -3.88 -5.64 -0.09
C LEU A 154 -3.10 -5.62 -1.40
N TYR A 155 -2.35 -6.68 -1.67
CA TYR A 155 -1.79 -6.98 -2.99
C TYR A 155 -2.42 -8.28 -3.49
N LEU A 156 -3.04 -8.25 -4.67
CA LEU A 156 -3.81 -9.40 -5.21
C LEU A 156 -2.92 -10.53 -5.74
N THR A 157 -1.63 -10.27 -5.90
CA THR A 157 -0.55 -11.24 -6.08
C THR A 157 0.58 -10.89 -5.11
N PRO A 158 1.49 -11.84 -4.80
CA PRO A 158 2.63 -11.53 -3.93
C PRO A 158 3.55 -10.49 -4.57
N LEU A 159 3.72 -9.34 -3.90
CA LEU A 159 4.74 -8.35 -4.23
C LEU A 159 6.08 -8.82 -3.65
N VAL A 160 7.11 -8.87 -4.48
CA VAL A 160 8.46 -9.31 -4.08
C VAL A 160 9.47 -8.20 -4.25
N GLN A 161 9.39 -7.48 -5.36
CA GLN A 161 10.24 -6.33 -5.66
C GLN A 161 9.38 -5.13 -5.98
N PHE A 162 9.92 -3.95 -5.75
CA PHE A 162 9.33 -2.69 -6.14
C PHE A 162 10.44 -1.67 -6.33
N ARG A 163 10.13 -0.49 -6.83
CA ARG A 163 11.10 0.58 -7.03
C ARG A 163 10.69 1.79 -6.21
N ILE A 164 11.69 2.45 -5.65
CA ILE A 164 11.54 3.79 -5.08
C ILE A 164 12.07 4.82 -6.06
N TYR A 165 11.50 6.01 -6.02
CA TYR A 165 11.84 7.13 -6.91
C TYR A 165 12.40 8.26 -6.05
N VAL A 166 13.69 8.55 -6.25
CA VAL A 166 14.44 9.53 -5.44
C VAL A 166 14.78 10.73 -6.33
N PRO A 167 14.59 11.98 -5.88
CA PRO A 167 14.93 13.15 -6.67
C PRO A 167 16.35 13.07 -7.26
N ASN A 168 16.48 13.44 -8.53
CA ASN A 168 17.76 13.48 -9.25
C ASN A 168 18.23 14.94 -9.42
N GLU A 169 19.53 15.18 -9.35
CA GLU A 169 20.15 16.52 -9.49
C GLU A 169 19.89 17.14 -10.88
N GLU A 170 19.75 16.32 -11.92
CA GLU A 170 19.43 16.73 -13.29
C GLU A 170 17.92 17.01 -13.49
N GLY A 171 17.13 16.97 -12.42
CA GLY A 171 15.67 17.00 -12.46
C GLY A 171 15.05 15.60 -12.60
N GLY A 172 13.77 15.47 -12.23
CA GLY A 172 13.09 14.16 -12.21
C GLY A 172 13.56 13.24 -11.08
N TYR A 173 13.52 11.93 -11.31
CA TYR A 173 13.75 10.91 -10.29
C TYR A 173 14.65 9.77 -10.79
N SER A 174 15.60 9.37 -9.95
CA SER A 174 16.30 8.10 -10.08
C SER A 174 15.41 6.97 -9.55
N SER A 175 15.26 5.90 -10.31
CA SER A 175 14.47 4.75 -9.90
C SER A 175 15.36 3.63 -9.36
N LEU A 176 15.16 3.21 -8.11
CA LEU A 176 16.02 2.27 -7.42
C LEU A 176 15.23 1.02 -6.98
N PRO A 177 15.65 -0.20 -7.37
CA PRO A 177 14.95 -1.41 -6.97
C PRO A 177 15.10 -1.68 -5.46
N ARG A 178 14.07 -2.28 -4.88
CA ARG A 178 13.98 -2.72 -3.49
C ARG A 178 13.32 -4.10 -3.46
N THR A 179 13.74 -4.93 -2.50
CA THR A 179 13.03 -6.17 -2.17
C THR A 179 12.07 -5.86 -1.03
N LEU A 180 10.82 -6.33 -1.14
CA LEU A 180 9.85 -6.20 -0.06
C LEU A 180 10.36 -6.96 1.18
N TRP A 181 10.25 -6.33 2.33
CA TRP A 181 10.61 -6.92 3.61
C TRP A 181 9.46 -6.80 4.60
N PHE A 182 9.50 -7.69 5.58
CA PHE A 182 8.64 -7.65 6.76
C PHE A 182 9.53 -7.60 8.02
N ASP A 183 9.02 -6.95 9.06
CA ASP A 183 9.67 -6.83 10.35
C ASP A 183 9.31 -7.99 11.27
#